data_AF-A0A9D5WB06-F1
#
_entry.id   AF-A0A9D5WB06-F1
#
_cell.length_a   1.000
_cell.length_b   1.000
_cell.length_c   1.000
_cell.angle_alpha   90.00
_cell.angle_beta   90.00
_cell.angle_gamma   90.00
#
_symmetry.space_group_name_H-M   'P 1'
#
loop_
_entity.id
_entity.type
_entity.pdbx_description
1 polymer ?
#
loop_
_entity_poly.entity_id
_entity_poly.type
_entity_poly.pdbx_seq_one_letter_code
_entity_poly.pdbx_strand_id
1 'polypeptide(L)'
;MEHSTCTVSVWATVVTVLVVVVGYIIMGLFPQANITVFGTLILNEGREYIEAPRWADIMIAVSAILFLINNAMTMFKSKKITGIMGTLLGGMLFLTLMYLPGMFYTSSMVKDQYWWWWVVHLWVEGAWEVIAGAWNVSLGLTT
;
A
#
# COMPACT_ATOMS: atom_id res chain seq x y z
N MET A 1 -24.31 -8.28 -2.25
CA MET A 1 -23.46 -7.47 -1.32
C MET A 1 -22.38 -6.71 -2.11
N GLU A 2 -22.72 -6.13 -3.28
CA GLU A 2 -21.70 -5.98 -4.35
C GLU A 2 -21.37 -4.54 -4.76
N HIS A 3 -22.19 -3.54 -4.45
CA HIS A 3 -21.88 -2.15 -4.80
C HIS A 3 -21.29 -1.35 -3.63
N SER A 4 -21.89 -1.46 -2.43
CA SER A 4 -21.59 -0.59 -1.31
C SER A 4 -20.18 -0.77 -0.72
N THR A 5 -19.66 -2.00 -0.62
CA THR A 5 -18.32 -2.25 -0.07
C THR A 5 -17.19 -1.83 -1.00
N CYS A 6 -17.36 -2.01 -2.31
CA CYS A 6 -16.40 -1.54 -3.32
C CYS A 6 -16.36 0.00 -3.33
N THR A 7 -17.53 0.64 -3.34
CA THR A 7 -17.65 2.10 -3.25
C THR A 7 -17.00 2.64 -1.98
N VAL A 8 -17.25 2.02 -0.82
CA VAL A 8 -16.62 2.44 0.45
C VAL A 8 -15.11 2.29 0.42
N SER A 9 -14.56 1.19 -0.12
CA SER A 9 -13.11 1.00 -0.23
C SER A 9 -12.45 2.06 -1.13
N VAL A 10 -13.08 2.42 -2.25
CA VAL A 10 -12.58 3.47 -3.15
C VAL A 10 -12.60 4.83 -2.47
N TRP A 11 -13.73 5.21 -1.86
CA TRP A 11 -13.84 6.51 -1.19
C TRP A 11 -12.94 6.60 0.05
N ALA A 12 -12.71 5.49 0.76
CA ALA A 12 -11.76 5.45 1.88
C ALA A 12 -10.33 5.75 1.43
N THR A 13 -9.88 5.17 0.32
CA THR A 13 -8.56 5.49 -0.26
C THR A 13 -8.48 6.94 -0.71
N VAL A 14 -9.51 7.43 -1.41
CA VAL A 14 -9.55 8.82 -1.92
C VAL A 14 -9.48 9.82 -0.76
N VAL A 15 -10.28 9.63 0.29
CA VAL A 15 -10.26 10.50 1.47
C VAL A 15 -8.89 10.43 2.16
N THR A 16 -8.31 9.25 2.30
CA THR A 16 -6.97 9.08 2.91
C THR A 16 -5.92 9.87 2.11
N VAL A 17 -5.86 9.68 0.80
CA VAL A 17 -4.90 10.39 -0.07
C VAL A 17 -5.11 11.91 0.00
N LEU A 18 -6.36 12.38 -0.04
CA LEU A 18 -6.65 13.81 0.06
C LEU A 18 -6.20 14.40 1.40
N VAL A 19 -6.44 13.70 2.51
CA VAL A 19 -6.01 14.14 3.84
C VAL A 19 -4.48 14.22 3.93
N VAL A 20 -3.77 13.26 3.34
CA VAL A 20 -2.30 13.26 3.27
C VAL A 20 -1.78 14.43 2.44
N VAL A 21 -2.33 14.64 1.24
CA VAL A 21 -1.93 15.75 0.35
C VAL A 21 -2.19 17.10 1.01
N VAL A 22 -3.36 17.27 1.65
CA VAL A 22 -3.67 18.49 2.43
C VAL A 22 -2.68 18.67 3.58
N GLY A 23 -2.32 17.58 4.28
CA GLY A 23 -1.26 17.60 5.29
C GLY A 23 0.05 18.15 4.74
N TYR A 24 0.54 17.63 3.62
CA TYR A 24 1.76 18.14 2.97
C TYR A 24 1.67 19.60 2.53
N ILE A 25 0.51 20.03 2.01
CA ILE A 25 0.30 21.46 1.65
C ILE A 25 0.38 22.34 2.90
N ILE A 26 -0.22 21.92 4.02
CA ILE A 26 -0.15 22.64 5.30
C ILE A 26 1.30 22.70 5.80
N MET A 27 2.07 21.61 5.67
CA MET A 27 3.49 21.59 6.01
C MET A 27 4.30 22.61 5.20
N GLY A 28 4.03 22.69 3.88
CA GLY A 28 4.70 23.63 2.98
C GLY A 28 4.36 25.10 3.27
N LEU A 29 3.12 25.37 3.71
CA LEU A 29 2.66 26.73 4.07
C LEU A 29 3.08 27.14 5.49
N PHE A 30 3.11 26.19 6.42
CA PHE A 30 3.44 26.41 7.83
C PHE A 30 4.42 25.34 8.30
N PRO A 31 5.74 25.57 8.16
CA PRO A 31 6.76 24.60 8.58
C PRO A 31 6.70 24.22 10.07
N GLN A 32 6.15 25.11 10.91
CA GLN A 32 5.95 24.91 12.35
C GLN A 32 4.81 23.94 12.67
N ALA A 33 3.97 23.57 11.71
CA ALA A 33 2.90 22.60 11.89
C ALA A 33 3.44 21.17 12.11
N ASN A 34 4.71 20.91 11.79
CA ASN A 34 5.36 19.63 12.01
C ASN A 34 5.77 19.46 13.49
N ILE A 35 4.78 19.29 14.34
CA ILE A 35 4.96 18.99 15.76
C ILE A 35 5.23 17.50 15.97
N THR A 36 6.03 17.17 16.98
CA THR A 36 6.30 15.79 17.38
C THR A 36 5.21 15.31 18.32
N VAL A 37 4.53 14.21 17.96
CA VAL A 37 3.55 13.55 18.82
C VAL A 37 3.94 12.09 18.94
N PHE A 38 4.07 11.61 20.19
CA PHE A 38 4.53 10.27 20.53
C PHE A 38 5.89 9.85 19.91
N GLY A 39 6.83 10.79 19.81
CA GLY A 39 8.19 10.51 19.32
C GLY A 39 8.29 10.35 17.79
N THR A 40 7.20 10.63 17.06
CA THR A 40 7.15 10.63 15.59
C THR A 40 6.67 11.99 15.10
N LEU A 41 7.23 12.46 13.99
CA LEU A 41 6.83 13.71 13.33
C LEU A 41 5.44 13.50 12.70
N ILE A 42 4.50 14.41 12.95
CA ILE A 42 3.10 14.24 12.49
C ILE A 42 2.98 14.36 10.97
N LEU A 43 3.89 15.09 10.31
CA LEU A 43 3.75 15.39 8.88
C LEU A 43 4.84 14.79 7.99
N ASN A 44 6.05 14.51 8.50
CA ASN A 44 7.13 13.98 7.66
C ASN A 44 8.14 13.17 8.47
N GLU A 45 8.41 11.94 8.07
CA GLU A 45 9.34 11.02 8.77
C GLU A 45 10.83 11.23 8.37
N GLY A 46 11.10 12.02 7.32
CA GLY A 46 12.45 12.41 6.90
C GLY A 46 13.24 11.29 6.23
N ARG A 47 12.58 10.20 5.82
CA ARG A 47 13.18 9.08 5.09
C ARG A 47 12.85 9.20 3.61
N GLU A 48 13.89 9.16 2.77
CA GLU A 48 13.71 9.18 1.31
C GLU A 48 12.78 8.01 0.91
N TYR A 49 11.73 8.30 0.14
CA TYR A 49 10.67 7.36 -0.32
C TYR A 49 9.64 6.87 0.72
N ILE A 50 9.84 7.13 2.02
CA ILE A 50 8.82 6.92 3.08
C ILE A 50 8.70 8.24 3.86
N GLU A 51 8.25 9.26 3.14
CA GLU A 51 8.08 10.61 3.69
C GLU A 51 6.73 10.78 4.39
N ALA A 52 5.78 9.90 4.05
CA ALA A 52 4.42 9.96 4.57
C ALA A 52 4.44 9.73 6.08
N PRO A 53 3.62 10.50 6.83
CA PRO A 53 3.58 10.32 8.27
C PRO A 53 2.98 8.97 8.61
N ARG A 54 3.45 8.32 9.68
CA ARG A 54 3.10 6.93 10.02
C ARG A 54 1.59 6.67 10.15
N TRP A 55 0.80 7.67 10.53
CA TRP A 55 -0.67 7.53 10.55
C TRP A 55 -1.26 7.38 9.15
N ALA A 56 -0.67 8.02 8.14
CA ALA A 56 -1.06 7.89 6.75
C ALA A 56 -0.72 6.50 6.20
N ASP A 57 0.47 5.99 6.51
CA ASP A 57 0.89 4.64 6.11
C ASP A 57 -0.06 3.57 6.66
N ILE A 58 -0.46 3.70 7.91
CA ILE A 58 -1.44 2.79 8.53
C ILE A 58 -2.79 2.86 7.79
N MET A 59 -3.26 4.06 7.44
CA MET A 59 -4.53 4.23 6.71
C MET A 59 -4.47 3.63 5.30
N ILE A 60 -3.33 3.76 4.62
CA ILE A 60 -3.09 3.14 3.32
C ILE A 60 -3.05 1.61 3.46
N ALA A 61 -2.34 1.08 4.45
CA ALA A 61 -2.28 -0.36 4.71
C ALA A 61 -3.67 -0.95 4.97
N VAL A 62 -4.49 -0.28 5.79
CA VAL A 62 -5.86 -0.71 6.08
C VAL A 62 -6.72 -0.73 4.81
N SER A 63 -6.59 0.28 3.95
CA SER A 63 -7.32 0.31 2.68
C SER A 63 -6.88 -0.81 1.73
N ALA A 64 -5.58 -1.08 1.64
CA ALA A 64 -5.04 -2.19 0.85
C ALA A 64 -5.56 -3.55 1.34
N ILE A 65 -5.63 -3.77 2.65
CA ILE A 65 -6.20 -4.98 3.25
C ILE A 65 -7.69 -5.11 2.92
N LEU A 66 -8.47 -4.03 3.06
CA LEU A 66 -9.89 -4.03 2.69
C LEU A 66 -10.09 -4.37 1.20
N PHE A 67 -9.25 -3.82 0.33
CA PHE A 67 -9.25 -4.13 -1.10
C PHE A 67 -8.90 -5.60 -1.37
N LEU A 68 -7.88 -6.14 -0.71
CA LEU A 68 -7.49 -7.55 -0.83
C LEU A 68 -8.64 -8.49 -0.42
N ILE A 69 -9.28 -8.23 0.73
CA ILE A 69 -10.39 -9.05 1.23
C ILE A 69 -11.58 -9.00 0.26
N ASN A 70 -11.91 -7.83 -0.27
CA ASN A 70 -12.99 -7.68 -1.26
C ASN A 70 -12.71 -8.50 -2.54
N ASN A 71 -11.48 -8.46 -3.05
CA ASN A 71 -11.08 -9.25 -4.22
C ASN A 71 -11.08 -10.76 -3.92
N ALA A 72 -10.58 -11.19 -2.76
CA ALA A 72 -10.60 -12.58 -2.33
C ALA A 72 -12.03 -13.14 -2.23
N MET A 73 -12.93 -12.39 -1.60
CA MET A 73 -14.35 -12.78 -1.50
C MET A 73 -15.01 -12.90 -2.87
N THR A 74 -14.64 -12.03 -3.82
CA THR A 74 -15.16 -12.08 -5.20
C THR A 74 -14.63 -13.31 -5.94
N MET A 75 -13.34 -13.61 -5.78
CA MET A 75 -12.73 -14.80 -6.37
C MET A 75 -13.35 -16.10 -5.82
N PHE A 76 -13.57 -16.20 -4.50
CA PHE A 76 -14.19 -17.40 -3.91
C PHE A 76 -15.67 -17.58 -4.28
N LYS A 77 -16.37 -16.50 -4.65
CA LYS A 77 -17.72 -16.58 -5.21
C LYS A 77 -17.73 -16.97 -6.70
N SER A 78 -16.58 -16.88 -7.38
CA SER A 78 -16.48 -17.33 -8.76
C SER A 78 -16.63 -18.85 -8.84
N LYS A 79 -17.50 -19.32 -9.74
CA LYS A 79 -17.69 -20.75 -9.99
C LYS A 79 -16.53 -21.39 -10.78
N LYS A 80 -15.61 -20.57 -11.30
CA LYS A 80 -14.43 -21.02 -12.04
C LYS A 80 -13.20 -20.29 -11.51
N ILE A 81 -12.29 -21.05 -10.90
CA ILE A 81 -10.99 -20.55 -10.44
C ILE A 81 -9.96 -20.97 -11.47
N THR A 82 -9.25 -20.00 -12.05
CA THR A 82 -8.15 -20.24 -12.99
C THR A 82 -6.82 -19.96 -12.30
N GLY A 83 -5.73 -20.58 -12.77
CA GLY A 83 -4.39 -20.32 -12.22
C GLY A 83 -3.99 -18.84 -12.28
N ILE A 84 -4.47 -18.11 -13.31
CA ILE A 84 -4.26 -16.67 -13.49
C ILE A 84 -4.97 -15.85 -12.39
N MET A 85 -6.19 -16.23 -12.00
CA MET A 85 -6.86 -15.57 -10.86
C MET A 85 -6.11 -15.82 -9.55
N GLY A 86 -5.55 -17.02 -9.37
CA GLY A 86 -4.71 -17.36 -8.23
C GLY A 86 -3.43 -16.54 -8.15
N THR A 87 -2.73 -16.35 -9.28
CA THR A 87 -1.52 -15.50 -9.32
C THR A 87 -1.84 -14.03 -9.14
N LEU A 88 -2.97 -13.54 -9.66
CA LEU A 88 -3.43 -12.16 -9.42
C LEU A 88 -3.73 -11.91 -7.94
N LEU A 89 -4.44 -12.83 -7.28
CA LEU A 89 -4.72 -12.74 -5.85
C LEU A 89 -3.43 -12.86 -5.02
N GLY A 90 -2.54 -13.77 -5.39
CA GLY A 90 -1.23 -13.93 -4.78
C GLY A 90 -0.37 -12.68 -4.89
N GLY A 91 -0.36 -12.02 -6.05
CA GLY A 91 0.32 -10.74 -6.27
C GLY A 91 -0.23 -9.61 -5.38
N MET A 92 -1.56 -9.50 -5.26
CA MET A 92 -2.18 -8.52 -4.35
C MET A 92 -1.90 -8.82 -2.87
N LEU A 93 -1.86 -10.10 -2.49
CA LEU A 93 -1.50 -10.51 -1.13
C LEU A 93 -0.03 -10.20 -0.83
N PHE A 94 0.87 -10.47 -1.77
CA PHE A 94 2.28 -10.11 -1.67
C PHE A 94 2.47 -8.59 -1.57
N LEU A 95 1.72 -7.81 -2.36
CA LEU A 95 1.70 -6.34 -2.30
C LEU A 95 1.24 -5.82 -0.93
N THR A 96 0.24 -6.45 -0.32
CA THR A 96 -0.27 -6.01 0.99
C THR A 96 0.69 -6.40 2.13
N LEU A 97 1.27 -7.60 2.08
CA LEU A 97 2.16 -8.11 3.12
C LEU A 97 3.54 -7.45 3.10
N MET A 98 4.10 -7.19 1.92
CA MET A 98 5.41 -6.56 1.79
C MET A 98 5.42 -5.06 2.15
N TYR A 99 4.25 -4.46 2.36
CA TYR A 99 4.13 -3.12 2.93
C TYR A 99 4.35 -3.08 4.46
N LEU A 100 4.01 -4.17 5.18
CA LEU A 100 4.14 -4.24 6.64
C LEU A 100 5.59 -4.08 7.17
N PRO A 101 6.62 -4.66 6.53
CA PRO A 101 8.02 -4.45 6.92
C PRO A 101 8.47 -2.99 6.90
N GLY A 102 7.86 -2.15 6.06
CA GLY A 102 8.17 -0.72 5.99
C GLY A 102 7.87 0.06 7.26
N MET A 103 6.99 -0.45 8.12
CA MET A 103 6.59 0.20 9.36
C MET A 103 7.53 -0.08 10.54
N PHE A 104 8.51 -0.98 10.40
CA PHE A 104 9.48 -1.28 11.47
C PHE A 104 10.54 -0.20 11.55
N TYR A 105 10.48 0.60 12.63
CA TYR A 105 11.50 1.59 12.94
C TYR A 105 12.64 0.97 13.76
N THR A 106 13.87 1.19 13.33
CA THR A 106 15.06 0.78 14.09
C THR A 106 16.01 1.97 14.23
N SER A 107 16.56 2.18 15.42
CA SER A 107 17.47 3.30 15.72
C SER A 107 18.86 3.17 15.09
N SER A 108 19.12 2.10 14.33
CA SER A 108 20.40 1.87 13.66
C SER A 108 20.23 2.00 12.14
N MET A 109 20.98 2.91 11.53
CA MET A 109 20.94 3.22 10.09
C MET A 109 21.01 1.98 9.18
N VAL A 110 21.82 0.98 9.55
CA VAL A 110 21.96 -0.26 8.77
C VAL A 110 20.65 -1.08 8.71
N LYS A 111 19.95 -1.20 9.83
CA LYS A 111 18.68 -1.93 9.89
C LYS A 111 17.56 -1.14 9.22
N ASP A 112 17.63 0.18 9.29
CA ASP A 112 16.68 1.06 8.62
C ASP A 112 16.77 0.94 7.09
N GLN A 113 17.99 0.95 6.54
CA GLN A 113 18.23 0.72 5.11
C GLN A 113 17.86 -0.71 4.68
N TYR A 114 18.06 -1.71 5.54
CA TYR A 114 17.64 -3.08 5.26
C TYR A 114 16.12 -3.17 5.05
N TRP A 115 15.32 -2.68 5.99
CA TRP A 115 13.86 -2.71 5.87
C TRP A 115 13.33 -1.79 4.76
N TRP A 116 14.05 -0.70 4.46
CA TRP A 116 13.75 0.17 3.33
C TRP A 116 13.81 -0.57 1.98
N TRP A 117 14.87 -1.38 1.76
CA TRP A 117 15.01 -2.15 0.52
C TRP A 117 13.91 -3.20 0.33
N TRP A 118 13.35 -3.74 1.41
CA TRP A 118 12.20 -4.63 1.32
C TRP A 118 10.97 -3.92 0.75
N VAL A 119 10.74 -2.66 1.10
CA VAL A 119 9.63 -1.87 0.55
C VAL A 119 9.94 -1.42 -0.88
N VAL A 120 11.13 -0.88 -1.13
CA VAL A 120 11.42 -0.34 -2.46
C VAL A 120 11.56 -1.46 -3.50
N HIS A 121 12.35 -2.48 -3.23
CA HIS A 121 12.66 -3.48 -4.25
C HIS A 121 11.66 -4.65 -4.27
N LEU A 122 11.35 -5.25 -3.12
CA LEU A 122 10.42 -6.39 -3.11
C LEU A 122 8.96 -5.95 -3.28
N TRP A 123 8.56 -4.80 -2.71
CA TRP A 123 7.19 -4.31 -2.87
C TRP A 123 6.97 -3.52 -4.18
N VAL A 124 7.81 -2.53 -4.54
CA VAL A 124 7.60 -1.79 -5.82
C VAL A 124 7.99 -2.61 -7.05
N GLU A 125 9.11 -3.34 -7.03
CA GLU A 125 9.52 -4.09 -8.23
C GLU A 125 8.88 -5.49 -8.20
N GLY A 126 9.10 -6.25 -7.12
CA GLY A 126 8.64 -7.64 -7.05
C GLY A 126 7.11 -7.83 -7.12
N ALA A 127 6.32 -7.05 -6.37
CA ALA A 127 4.87 -7.24 -6.36
C ALA A 127 4.20 -6.79 -7.66
N TRP A 128 4.68 -5.69 -8.23
CA TRP A 128 4.13 -5.15 -9.47
C TRP A 128 4.49 -6.01 -10.68
N GLU A 129 5.69 -6.60 -10.73
CA GLU A 129 6.07 -7.53 -11.79
C GLU A 129 5.18 -8.80 -11.80
N VAL A 130 4.83 -9.34 -10.63
CA VAL A 130 3.94 -10.51 -10.54
C VAL A 130 2.53 -10.17 -11.02
N ILE A 131 2.00 -9.00 -10.64
CA ILE A 131 0.67 -8.55 -11.07
C ILE A 131 0.66 -8.26 -12.57
N ALA A 132 1.65 -7.54 -13.08
CA ALA A 132 1.78 -7.23 -14.51
C ALA A 132 1.97 -8.51 -15.34
N GLY A 133 2.78 -9.46 -14.86
CA GLY A 133 2.95 -10.77 -15.50
C GLY A 133 1.65 -11.56 -15.59
N ALA A 134 0.89 -11.64 -14.48
CA ALA A 134 -0.42 -12.29 -14.48
C ALA A 134 -1.41 -11.62 -15.44
N TRP A 135 -1.38 -10.28 -15.51
CA TRP A 135 -2.22 -9.51 -16.43
C TRP A 135 -1.87 -9.81 -17.89
N ASN A 136 -0.60 -9.75 -18.27
CA ASN A 136 -0.15 -9.95 -19.66
C ASN A 136 -0.55 -11.34 -20.20
N VAL A 137 -0.44 -12.37 -19.36
CA VAL A 137 -0.90 -13.73 -19.69
C VAL A 137 -2.42 -13.78 -19.87
N SER A 138 -3.18 -13.04 -19.06
CA SER A 138 -4.65 -12.99 -19.16
C SER A 138 -5.17 -12.35 -20.46
N LEU A 139 -4.41 -11.42 -21.04
CA LEU A 139 -4.76 -10.72 -22.28
C LEU A 139 -4.26 -11.43 -23.55
N GLY A 140 -3.52 -12.54 -23.41
CA GLY A 140 -2.92 -13.23 -24.56
C GLY A 140 -1.81 -12.43 -25.24
N LEU A 141 -1.20 -11.47 -24.55
CA LEU A 141 -0.13 -10.60 -25.08
C LEU A 141 1.26 -11.24 -25.01
N THR A 142 1.37 -12.43 -24.44
CA THR A 142 2.58 -13.25 -24.42
C THR A 142 2.27 -14.63 -25.01
N THR A 143 2.37 -14.73 -26.34
CA THR A 143 2.53 -15.98 -27.10
C THR A 143 3.81 -15.88 -27.92
#